data_AF-A0A928IK71-F1
#
_entry.id   AF-A0A928IK71-F1
#
_cell.length_a   1.000
_cell.length_b   1.000
_cell.length_c   1.000
_cell.angle_alpha   90.00
_cell.angle_beta   90.00
_cell.angle_gamma   90.00
#
_symmetry.space_group_name_H-M   'P 1'
#
loop_
_entity.id
_entity.type
_entity.pdbx_description
1 polymer ?
#
loop_
_entity_poly.entity_id
_entity_poly.type
_entity_poly.pdbx_seq_one_letter_code
_entity_poly.pdbx_strand_id
1 'polypeptide(L)' 'MEKQTITIYGAGLAGCEAAWQAAQNGVRVRLVEMKPHRYTPAHHSEGFAELVCSNSLR' A
#
# COMPACT_ATOMS: atom_id res chain seq x y z
N MET A 1 -7.26 -7.55 25.74
CA MET A 1 -7.47 -8.25 24.45
C MET A 1 -6.55 -7.61 23.43
N GLU A 2 -5.55 -8.32 22.93
CA GLU A 2 -4.70 -7.78 21.85
C GLU A 2 -5.57 -7.52 20.62
N LYS A 3 -5.57 -6.27 20.13
CA LYS A 3 -6.23 -5.94 18.87
C LYS A 3 -5.43 -6.60 17.74
N GLN A 4 -5.98 -7.67 17.18
CA GLN A 4 -5.47 -8.34 15.99
C GLN A 4 -5.20 -7.29 14.90
N THR A 5 -3.99 -7.32 14.33
CA THR A 5 -3.52 -6.34 13.35
C THR A 5 -3.25 -7.03 12.02
N ILE A 6 -3.88 -6.58 10.95
CA ILE A 6 -3.60 -7.08 9.61
C ILE A 6 -2.32 -6.41 9.11
N THR A 7 -1.33 -7.20 8.73
CA THR A 7 -0.12 -6.68 8.06
C THR A 7 -0.24 -6.92 6.55
N ILE A 8 -0.07 -5.87 5.76
CA ILE A 8 -0.13 -5.90 4.29
C ILE A 8 1.26 -5.51 3.78
N TYR A 9 1.84 -6.38 2.95
CA TYR A 9 3.13 -6.13 2.31
C TYR A 9 2.92 -5.68 0.86
N GLY A 10 3.51 -4.53 0.53
CA GLY A 10 3.33 -3.84 -0.73
C GLY A 10 2.25 -2.76 -0.62
N ALA A 11 2.61 -1.52 -0.92
CA ALA A 11 1.74 -0.36 -0.93
C ALA A 11 1.48 0.15 -2.36
N GLY A 12 1.37 -0.78 -3.33
CA GLY A 12 0.77 -0.50 -4.63
C GLY A 12 -0.75 -0.30 -4.53
N LEU A 13 -1.44 -0.16 -5.67
CA LEU A 13 -2.89 0.08 -5.71
C LEU A 13 -3.69 -0.94 -4.88
N ALA A 14 -3.45 -2.24 -5.09
CA ALA A 14 -4.17 -3.29 -4.37
C ALA A 14 -3.88 -3.30 -2.86
N GLY A 15 -2.63 -3.06 -2.46
CA GLY A 15 -2.24 -3.00 -1.05
C GLY A 15 -2.85 -1.80 -0.33
N CYS A 16 -2.90 -0.64 -0.99
CA CYS A 16 -3.57 0.55 -0.49
C CYS A 16 -5.07 0.34 -0.33
N GLU A 17 -5.73 -0.24 -1.35
CA GLU A 17 -7.17 -0.51 -1.29
C GLU A 17 -7.49 -1.53 -0.18
N ALA A 18 -6.72 -2.61 -0.06
CA ALA A 18 -6.91 -3.58 1.02
C ALA A 18 -6.71 -2.94 2.41
N ALA A 19 -5.71 -2.07 2.57
CA ALA A 19 -5.45 -1.35 3.81
C ALA A 19 -6.59 -0.38 4.14
N TRP A 20 -7.06 0.37 3.13
CA TRP A 20 -8.16 1.30 3.26
C TRP A 20 -9.45 0.60 3.69
N GLN A 21 -9.82 -0.46 2.98
CA GLN A 21 -11.04 -1.22 3.27
C GLN A 21 -10.98 -1.85 4.67
N ALA A 22 -9.85 -2.43 5.08
CA ALA A 22 -9.69 -2.98 6.42
C ALA A 22 -9.77 -1.90 7.52
N ALA A 23 -9.12 -0.76 7.31
CA ALA A 23 -9.15 0.37 8.25
C ALA A 23 -10.56 0.96 8.39
N GLN A 24 -11.29 1.12 7.28
CA GLN A 24 -12.68 1.58 7.26
C GLN A 24 -13.62 0.64 8.03
N ASN A 25 -13.31 -0.66 8.09
CA ASN A 25 -14.04 -1.65 8.89
C ASN A 25 -13.56 -1.73 10.36
N GLY A 26 -12.76 -0.76 10.83
CA GLY A 26 -12.29 -0.67 12.21
C GLY A 26 -11.16 -1.62 12.58
N VAL A 27 -10.54 -2.29 11.58
CA VAL A 27 -9.42 -3.19 11.81
C VAL A 27 -8.11 -2.39 11.85
N ARG A 28 -7.22 -2.71 12.79
CA ARG A 28 -5.88 -2.11 12.81
C ARG A 28 -5.06 -2.69 11.67
N VAL A 29 -4.46 -1.81 10.87
CA VAL A 29 -3.63 -2.19 9.71
C VAL A 29 -2.19 -1.72 9.90
N ARG A 30 -1.25 -2.56 9.50
CA ARG A 30 0.15 -2.21 9.26
C ARG A 30 0.45 -2.41 7.78
N LEU A 31 0.53 -1.31 7.03
CA LEU A 31 0.92 -1.32 5.62
C LEU A 31 2.44 -1.13 5.52
N VAL A 32 3.12 -2.02 4.81
CA VAL A 32 4.58 -2.05 4.69
C VAL A 32 4.96 -1.93 3.22
N GLU A 33 5.91 -1.06 2.92
CA GLU A 33 6.46 -0.84 1.58
C GLU A 33 7.98 -0.88 1.65
N MET A 34 8.63 -1.38 0.59
CA MET A 34 10.10 -1.41 0.51
C MET A 34 10.68 -0.03 0.16
N LYS A 35 9.90 0.84 -0.49
CA LYS A 35 10.25 2.24 -0.74
C LYS A 35 10.17 3.05 0.57
N PRO A 36 11.06 4.04 0.78
CA PRO A 36 12.12 4.50 -0.13
C PRO A 36 13.45 3.73 -0.02
N HIS A 37 13.52 2.64 0.75
CA HIS A 37 14.78 1.89 0.90
C HIS A 37 15.18 1.10 -0.35
N ARG A 38 14.19 0.61 -1.12
CA ARG A 38 14.42 -0.14 -2.36
C ARG A 38 13.35 0.17 -3.39
N TYR A 39 13.78 0.37 -4.63
CA TYR A 39 12.93 0.60 -5.79
C TYR A 39 13.09 -0.52 -6.82
N THR A 40 12.10 -0.68 -7.70
CA THR A 40 12.27 -1.39 -8.97
C THR A 40 12.53 -0.32 -10.06
N PRO A 41 13.01 -0.69 -11.26
CA PRO A 41 13.18 0.28 -12.35
C PRO A 41 11.90 1.01 -12.77
N ALA A 42 10.73 0.50 -12.40
CA ALA A 42 9.44 1.13 -12.73
C ALA A 42 9.02 2.21 -11.72
N HIS A 43 9.55 2.19 -10.49
CA HIS A 43 9.17 3.12 -9.43
C HIS A 43 10.03 4.40 -9.48
N HIS A 44 9.38 5.55 -9.34
CA HIS A 44 9.96 6.89 -9.38
C HIS A 44 9.54 7.77 -8.19
N SER A 45 8.65 7.28 -7.32
CA SER A 45 8.15 8.03 -6.16
C SER A 45 8.31 7.24 -4.87
N GLU A 46 8.58 7.93 -3.76
CA GLU A 46 8.64 7.34 -2.41
C GLU A 46 7.25 6.96 -1.87
N GLY A 47 6.20 7.56 -2.45
CA GLY A 47 4.83 7.39 -2.00
C GLY A 47 4.21 6.04 -2.35
N PHE A 48 3.02 5.82 -1.81
CA PHE A 48 2.19 4.66 -2.10
C PHE A 48 1.36 4.86 -3.38
N ALA A 49 0.77 3.77 -3.87
CA ALA A 49 -0.15 3.75 -5.00
C ALA A 49 0.39 4.43 -6.28
N GLU A 50 1.70 4.32 -6.51
CA GLU A 50 2.32 4.88 -7.70
C GLU A 50 1.81 4.19 -8.97
N LEU A 51 1.37 4.98 -9.94
CA LEU A 51 1.10 4.53 -11.30
C LEU A 51 2.40 4.57 -12.11
N VAL A 52 2.92 3.39 -12.47
CA VAL A 52 4.25 3.25 -13.10
C VAL A 52 4.22 3.08 -14.63
N CYS A 53 3.03 3.04 -15.23
CA CYS A 53 2.84 2.85 -16.67
C CYS A 53 1.73 3.79 -17.17
N SER A 54 0.62 3.26 -17.72
CA SER A 54 -0.49 4.07 -18.21
C SER A 54 -1.25 4.78 -17.08
N ASN A 55 -1.74 5.98 -17.38
CA ASN A 55 -2.62 6.77 -16.54
C ASN A 55 -4.09 6.74 -17.02
N SER A 56 -4.51 5.71 -17.78
CA SER A 56 -5.88 5.62 -18.34
C SER A 56 -7.02 5.53 -17.32
N LEU A 57 -6.72 5.38 -16.03
CA LEU A 57 -7.71 5.36 -14.94
C LEU A 57 -7.99 6.76 -14.36
N ARG A 58 -7.44 7.82 -14.96
CA ARG A 58 -7.55 9.21 -14.50
C ARG A 58 -8.67 9.98 -15.21
#